data_AF-A0A2P4YHT4-F1
#
_entry.id   AF-A0A2P4YHT4-F1
#
_cell.length_a   1.000
_cell.length_b   1.000
_cell.length_c   1.000
_cell.angle_alpha   90.00
_cell.angle_beta   90.00
_cell.angle_gamma   90.00
#
_symmetry.space_group_name_H-M   'P 1'
#
loop_
_entity.id
_entity.type
_entity.pdbx_description
1 polymer ?
#
loop_
_entity_poly.entity_id
_entity_poly.type
_entity_poly.pdbx_seq_one_letter_code
_entity_poly.pdbx_strand_id
1 'polypeptide(L)'
;MITLSTIDEKAERGHNTLLMVTVVRAMDGCFVHDNDGFIEKDRFDVVLAPLVDVLDVLQYDASMREFVLETVAPCLANLAWAAKSDLLWKPLHYAELMKSSSEKSLQHFYMLVTVEKCYQVIGDEFLAMLPESIPFLAELMEDTNDEVEKTCHRVIKQIEDISGESLDQYLTT
;
A
#
# COMPACT_ATOMS: atom_id res chain seq x y z
N MET A 1 25.96 14.94 -27.53
CA MET A 1 25.86 13.84 -28.51
C MET A 1 25.22 12.68 -27.77
N ILE A 2 23.88 12.62 -27.77
CA ILE A 2 23.11 11.53 -27.13
C ILE A 2 23.26 10.34 -28.08
N THR A 3 23.86 9.23 -27.62
CA THR A 3 24.09 8.04 -28.45
C THR A 3 22.76 7.34 -28.74
N LEU A 4 22.62 6.74 -29.93
CA LEU A 4 21.40 6.04 -30.36
C LEU A 4 20.92 4.98 -29.34
N SER A 5 21.85 4.38 -28.58
CA SER A 5 21.56 3.43 -27.48
C SER A 5 20.76 4.05 -26.33
N THR A 6 21.05 5.29 -25.95
CA THR A 6 20.35 5.97 -24.85
C THR A 6 18.93 6.42 -25.22
N ILE A 7 18.65 6.53 -26.52
CA ILE A 7 17.28 6.80 -27.02
C ILE A 7 16.45 5.52 -26.96
N ASP A 8 17.05 4.37 -27.26
CA ASP A 8 16.41 3.05 -27.21
C ASP A 8 16.07 2.66 -25.76
N GLU A 9 17.01 2.82 -24.84
CA GLU A 9 16.81 2.57 -23.39
C GLU A 9 15.71 3.44 -22.77
N LYS A 10 15.62 4.71 -23.20
CA LYS A 10 14.58 5.63 -22.72
C LYS A 10 13.20 5.24 -23.28
N ALA A 11 13.14 4.83 -24.55
CA ALA A 11 11.90 4.37 -25.16
C ALA A 11 11.41 3.06 -24.52
N GLU A 12 12.31 2.11 -24.29
CA GLU A 12 12.03 0.85 -23.60
C GLU A 12 11.54 1.09 -22.17
N ARG A 13 12.22 1.96 -21.40
CA ARG A 13 11.76 2.35 -20.06
C ARG A 13 10.35 2.93 -20.10
N GLY A 14 10.07 3.86 -21.02
CA GLY A 14 8.75 4.44 -21.18
C GLY A 14 7.66 3.40 -21.51
N HIS A 15 8.00 2.41 -22.34
CA HIS A 15 7.09 1.30 -22.66
C HIS A 15 6.83 0.40 -21.45
N ASN A 16 7.87 0.02 -20.70
CA ASN A 16 7.74 -0.81 -19.51
C ASN A 16 6.93 -0.11 -18.40
N THR A 17 7.16 1.18 -18.19
CA THR A 17 6.35 1.99 -17.27
C THR A 17 4.89 1.99 -17.68
N LEU A 18 4.59 2.22 -18.98
CA LEU A 18 3.21 2.20 -19.47
C LEU A 18 2.54 0.84 -19.27
N LEU A 19 3.26 -0.26 -19.54
CA LEU A 19 2.75 -1.61 -19.35
C LEU A 19 2.40 -1.85 -17.88
N MET A 20 3.31 -1.53 -16.97
CA MET A 20 3.11 -1.68 -15.53
C MET A 20 1.90 -0.87 -15.05
N VAL A 21 1.80 0.41 -15.42
CA VAL A 21 0.66 1.26 -15.06
C VAL A 21 -0.65 0.67 -15.58
N THR A 22 -0.64 0.18 -16.82
CA THR A 22 -1.84 -0.39 -17.44
C THR A 22 -2.28 -1.68 -16.75
N VAL A 23 -1.34 -2.55 -16.40
CA VAL A 23 -1.62 -3.81 -15.68
C VAL A 23 -2.20 -3.54 -14.30
N VAL A 24 -1.59 -2.63 -13.52
CA VAL A 24 -2.10 -2.30 -12.18
C VAL A 24 -3.51 -1.70 -12.25
N ARG A 25 -3.79 -0.82 -13.23
CA ARG A 25 -5.14 -0.28 -13.44
C ARG A 25 -6.15 -1.33 -13.88
N ALA A 26 -5.74 -2.28 -14.70
CA ALA A 26 -6.61 -3.39 -15.10
C ALA A 26 -6.94 -4.30 -13.91
N MET A 27 -5.94 -4.60 -13.07
CA MET A 27 -6.12 -5.34 -11.82
C MET A 27 -7.07 -4.60 -10.88
N ASP A 28 -6.85 -3.30 -10.67
CA ASP A 28 -7.72 -2.45 -9.84
C ASP A 28 -9.18 -2.50 -10.32
N GLY A 29 -9.41 -2.35 -11.63
CA GLY A 29 -10.73 -2.48 -12.22
C GLY A 29 -11.39 -3.85 -11.99
N CYS A 30 -10.61 -4.94 -11.98
CA CYS A 30 -11.12 -6.26 -11.61
C CYS A 30 -11.54 -6.32 -10.14
N PHE A 31 -10.76 -5.75 -9.23
CA PHE A 31 -11.02 -5.83 -7.78
C PHE A 31 -12.20 -4.96 -7.35
N VAL A 32 -12.27 -3.72 -7.85
CA VAL A 32 -13.39 -2.78 -7.57
C VAL A 32 -14.74 -3.34 -8.00
N HIS A 33 -14.76 -4.20 -9.01
CA HIS A 33 -15.97 -4.81 -9.54
C HIS A 33 -16.20 -6.25 -9.08
N ASP A 34 -15.37 -6.77 -8.17
CA ASP A 34 -15.51 -8.13 -7.66
C ASP A 34 -16.62 -8.27 -6.62
N ASN A 35 -17.83 -8.52 -7.11
CA ASN A 35 -19.00 -8.78 -6.27
C ASN A 35 -19.23 -10.27 -6.02
N ASP A 36 -18.68 -11.14 -6.86
CA ASP A 36 -19.01 -12.57 -6.93
C ASP A 36 -17.93 -13.50 -6.34
N GLY A 37 -16.85 -12.95 -5.78
CA GLY A 37 -15.77 -13.74 -5.18
C GLY A 37 -14.77 -14.24 -6.21
N PHE A 38 -14.42 -13.39 -7.18
CA PHE A 38 -13.37 -13.66 -8.15
C PHE A 38 -11.99 -13.74 -7.51
N ILE A 39 -11.71 -12.94 -6.47
CA ILE A 39 -10.48 -12.94 -5.67
C ILE A 39 -10.62 -13.89 -4.50
N GLU A 40 -10.46 -15.17 -4.79
CA GLU A 40 -10.25 -16.21 -3.78
C GLU A 40 -8.76 -16.30 -3.41
N LYS A 41 -8.48 -17.01 -2.30
CA LYS A 41 -7.14 -17.19 -1.74
C LYS A 41 -6.05 -17.48 -2.78
N ASP A 42 -6.26 -18.44 -3.67
CA ASP A 42 -5.23 -18.84 -4.64
C ASP A 42 -4.84 -17.71 -5.60
N ARG A 43 -5.80 -16.86 -5.97
CA ARG A 43 -5.56 -15.71 -6.85
C ARG A 43 -4.96 -14.54 -6.09
N PHE A 44 -5.45 -14.33 -4.87
CA PHE A 44 -4.87 -13.36 -3.94
C PHE A 44 -3.37 -13.63 -3.73
N ASP A 45 -3.01 -14.89 -3.41
CA ASP A 45 -1.63 -15.32 -3.18
C ASP A 45 -0.73 -15.08 -4.42
N VAL A 46 -1.28 -15.28 -5.63
CA VAL A 46 -0.56 -15.05 -6.90
C VAL A 46 -0.33 -13.56 -7.16
N VAL A 47 -1.30 -12.70 -6.83
CA VAL A 47 -1.27 -11.27 -7.17
C VAL A 47 -0.55 -10.45 -6.12
N LEU A 48 -0.68 -10.81 -4.85
CA LEU A 48 -0.20 -10.00 -3.72
C LEU A 48 1.29 -9.67 -3.83
N ALA A 49 2.13 -10.70 -3.96
CA ALA A 49 3.58 -10.50 -3.96
C ALA A 49 4.07 -9.60 -5.11
N PRO A 50 3.70 -9.85 -6.39
CA PRO A 50 4.05 -8.94 -7.48
C PRO A 50 3.54 -7.51 -7.30
N LEU A 51 2.33 -7.33 -6.76
CA LEU A 51 1.75 -6.00 -6.59
C LEU A 51 2.46 -5.21 -5.48
N VAL A 52 2.81 -5.87 -4.38
CA VAL A 52 3.63 -5.29 -3.30
C VAL A 52 5.04 -4.98 -3.82
N ASP A 53 5.63 -5.83 -4.67
CA ASP A 53 6.95 -5.59 -5.27
C ASP A 53 6.98 -4.36 -6.21
N VAL A 54 5.84 -3.96 -6.80
CA VAL A 54 5.77 -2.72 -7.60
C VAL A 54 6.12 -1.49 -6.78
N LEU A 55 5.90 -1.49 -5.46
CA LEU A 55 6.24 -0.38 -4.56
C LEU A 55 7.74 -0.07 -4.57
N ASP A 56 8.58 -1.09 -4.82
CA ASP A 56 10.04 -0.94 -4.89
C ASP A 56 10.49 -0.11 -6.10
N VAL A 57 9.60 0.18 -7.06
CA VAL A 57 9.92 1.06 -8.20
C VAL A 57 10.46 2.42 -7.74
N LEU A 58 10.00 2.93 -6.59
CA LEU A 58 10.45 4.22 -6.06
C LEU A 58 11.91 4.24 -5.62
N GLN A 59 12.50 3.06 -5.37
CA GLN A 59 13.94 2.95 -5.12
C GLN A 59 14.76 3.24 -6.38
N TYR A 60 14.16 3.07 -7.56
CA TYR A 60 14.81 3.22 -8.86
C TYR A 60 14.37 4.48 -9.61
N ASP A 61 13.12 4.90 -9.43
CA ASP A 61 12.53 6.05 -10.11
C ASP A 61 11.52 6.79 -9.21
N ALA A 62 11.99 7.86 -8.56
CA ALA A 62 11.16 8.70 -7.71
C ALA A 62 10.04 9.45 -8.46
N SER A 63 10.11 9.57 -9.80
CA SER A 63 9.04 10.19 -10.59
C SER A 63 7.76 9.35 -10.61
N MET A 64 7.87 8.06 -10.27
CA MET A 64 6.75 7.12 -10.15
C MET A 64 5.96 7.28 -8.84
N ARG A 65 6.29 8.28 -8.00
CA ARG A 65 5.64 8.51 -6.70
C ARG A 65 4.13 8.59 -6.83
N GLU A 66 3.63 9.43 -7.73
CA GLU A 66 2.19 9.62 -7.93
C GLU A 66 1.51 8.32 -8.36
N PHE A 67 2.14 7.53 -9.22
CA PHE A 67 1.61 6.21 -9.61
C PHE A 67 1.51 5.26 -8.40
N VAL A 68 2.52 5.22 -7.54
CA VAL A 68 2.47 4.36 -6.35
C VAL A 68 1.36 4.80 -5.39
N LEU A 69 1.27 6.09 -5.09
CA LEU A 69 0.32 6.60 -4.11
C LEU A 69 -1.13 6.62 -4.62
N GLU A 70 -1.34 6.95 -5.89
CA GLU A 70 -2.68 7.18 -6.46
C GLU A 70 -3.18 5.99 -7.29
N THR A 71 -2.35 4.97 -7.54
CA THR A 71 -2.76 3.79 -8.33
C THR A 71 -2.43 2.48 -7.61
N VAL A 72 -1.21 2.28 -7.13
CA VAL A 72 -0.81 1.00 -6.51
C VAL A 72 -1.44 0.84 -5.12
N ALA A 73 -1.36 1.86 -4.25
CA ALA A 73 -1.94 1.80 -2.92
C ALA A 73 -3.47 1.61 -2.92
N PRO A 74 -4.26 2.33 -3.74
CA PRO A 74 -5.69 2.03 -3.90
C PRO A 74 -5.96 0.62 -4.44
N CYS A 75 -5.13 0.14 -5.39
CA CYS A 75 -5.26 -1.21 -5.95
C CYS A 75 -5.06 -2.30 -4.88
N LEU A 76 -4.09 -2.13 -3.97
CA LEU A 76 -3.89 -3.02 -2.82
C LEU A 76 -5.09 -2.99 -1.86
N ALA A 77 -5.64 -1.81 -1.57
CA ALA A 77 -6.84 -1.69 -0.75
C ALA A 77 -8.06 -2.36 -1.41
N ASN A 78 -8.21 -2.21 -2.73
CA ASN A 78 -9.29 -2.86 -3.49
C ASN A 78 -9.08 -4.38 -3.58
N LEU A 79 -7.83 -4.87 -3.67
CA LEU A 79 -7.52 -6.29 -3.57
C LEU A 79 -7.95 -6.86 -2.22
N ALA A 80 -7.64 -6.16 -1.13
CA ALA A 80 -8.07 -6.53 0.21
C ALA A 80 -9.60 -6.51 0.33
N TRP A 81 -10.26 -5.49 -0.19
CA TRP A 81 -11.72 -5.40 -0.24
C TRP A 81 -12.35 -6.56 -1.03
N ALA A 82 -11.81 -6.90 -2.20
CA ALA A 82 -12.28 -8.01 -3.03
C ALA A 82 -12.11 -9.38 -2.33
N ALA A 83 -11.06 -9.54 -1.53
CA ALA A 83 -10.78 -10.76 -0.78
C ALA A 83 -11.81 -11.03 0.34
N LYS A 84 -12.47 -10.00 0.88
CA LYS A 84 -13.55 -10.07 1.91
C LYS A 84 -13.22 -11.01 3.09
N SER A 85 -11.94 -11.11 3.46
CA SER A 85 -11.48 -12.06 4.47
C SER A 85 -10.30 -11.51 5.25
N ASP A 86 -10.48 -11.39 6.55
CA ASP A 86 -9.45 -11.05 7.53
C ASP A 86 -8.24 -12.02 7.49
N LEU A 87 -8.47 -13.29 7.17
CA LEU A 87 -7.43 -14.29 6.95
C LEU A 87 -6.47 -13.92 5.80
N LEU A 88 -6.96 -13.20 4.80
CA LEU A 88 -6.17 -12.74 3.65
C LEU A 88 -5.58 -11.35 3.86
N TRP A 89 -6.24 -10.50 4.66
CA TRP A 89 -5.71 -9.20 5.04
C TRP A 89 -4.43 -9.30 5.86
N LYS A 90 -4.32 -10.29 6.77
CA LYS A 90 -3.11 -10.49 7.58
C LYS A 90 -1.84 -10.72 6.73
N PRO A 91 -1.82 -11.65 5.75
CA PRO A 91 -0.70 -11.78 4.81
C PRO A 91 -0.37 -10.50 4.06
N LEU A 92 -1.36 -9.73 3.62
CA LEU A 92 -1.13 -8.44 2.95
C LEU A 92 -0.48 -7.44 3.89
N HIS A 93 -1.07 -7.24 5.07
CA HIS A 93 -0.55 -6.32 6.07
C HIS A 93 0.88 -6.70 6.49
N TYR A 94 1.15 -7.99 6.68
CA TYR A 94 2.50 -8.49 6.96
C TYR A 94 3.47 -8.29 5.79
N ALA A 95 3.04 -8.54 4.54
CA ALA A 95 3.89 -8.34 3.37
C ALA A 95 4.31 -6.86 3.22
N GLU A 96 3.40 -5.94 3.50
CA GLU A 96 3.69 -4.50 3.50
C GLU A 96 4.65 -4.11 4.64
N LEU A 97 4.43 -4.62 5.85
CA LEU A 97 5.32 -4.39 7.00
C LEU A 97 6.73 -4.97 6.79
N MET A 98 6.85 -6.14 6.16
CA MET A 98 8.16 -6.72 5.83
C MET A 98 8.91 -5.90 4.78
N LYS A 99 8.21 -5.14 3.95
CA LYS A 99 8.83 -4.17 3.05
C LYS A 99 9.23 -2.89 3.77
N SER A 100 8.53 -2.51 4.83
CA SER A 100 8.83 -1.33 5.65
C SER A 100 9.98 -1.58 6.63
N SER A 101 10.35 -2.82 6.93
CA SER A 101 11.44 -3.14 7.90
C SER A 101 12.86 -2.75 7.46
N SER A 102 13.03 -2.04 6.34
CA SER A 102 14.29 -1.43 5.97
C SER A 102 14.23 0.05 6.36
N GLU A 103 15.32 0.63 6.89
CA GLU A 103 15.39 2.00 7.48
C GLU A 103 15.10 3.17 6.49
N LYS A 104 14.38 2.91 5.40
CA LYS A 104 14.05 3.87 4.35
C LYS A 104 12.70 4.51 4.65
N SER A 105 12.69 5.77 5.07
CA SER A 105 11.47 6.56 5.32
C SER A 105 10.46 6.53 4.18
N LEU A 106 10.91 6.36 2.93
CA LEU A 106 10.02 6.26 1.76
C LEU A 106 9.16 4.99 1.78
N GLN A 107 9.65 3.90 2.39
CA GLN A 107 8.90 2.66 2.52
C GLN A 107 7.84 2.74 3.61
N HIS A 108 8.20 3.33 4.75
CA HIS A 108 7.26 3.65 5.82
C HIS A 108 6.12 4.54 5.28
N PHE A 109 6.46 5.53 4.44
CA PHE A 109 5.48 6.44 3.88
C PHE A 109 4.43 5.74 3.00
N TYR A 110 4.83 4.98 1.98
CA TYR A 110 3.83 4.37 1.09
C TYR A 110 2.99 3.33 1.81
N MET A 111 3.56 2.58 2.76
CA MET A 111 2.80 1.56 3.48
C MET A 111 1.76 2.23 4.39
N LEU A 112 2.06 3.41 4.96
CA LEU A 112 1.06 4.17 5.73
C LEU A 112 -0.07 4.64 4.82
N VAL A 113 0.28 5.09 3.61
CA VAL A 113 -0.72 5.46 2.60
C VAL A 113 -1.56 4.25 2.20
N THR A 114 -0.99 3.05 2.03
CA THR A 114 -1.80 1.87 1.73
C THR A 114 -2.72 1.50 2.88
N VAL A 115 -2.23 1.53 4.13
CA VAL A 115 -3.06 1.30 5.33
C VAL A 115 -4.20 2.32 5.39
N GLU A 116 -3.90 3.61 5.15
CA GLU A 116 -4.90 4.68 5.03
C GLU A 116 -5.98 4.30 4.01
N LYS A 117 -5.58 3.84 2.82
CA LYS A 117 -6.50 3.41 1.75
C LYS A 117 -7.32 2.17 2.14
N CYS A 118 -6.73 1.19 2.82
CA CYS A 118 -7.47 0.03 3.32
C CYS A 118 -8.60 0.45 4.26
N TYR A 119 -8.32 1.33 5.23
CA TYR A 119 -9.37 1.88 6.11
C TYR A 119 -10.39 2.73 5.35
N GLN A 120 -10.00 3.44 4.27
CA GLN A 120 -10.95 4.21 3.44
C GLN A 120 -11.90 3.32 2.62
N VAL A 121 -11.39 2.20 2.11
CA VAL A 121 -12.14 1.30 1.21
C VAL A 121 -12.96 0.26 1.98
N ILE A 122 -12.36 -0.37 3.00
CA ILE A 122 -12.96 -1.47 3.75
C ILE A 122 -13.76 -0.95 4.96
N GLY A 123 -13.31 0.14 5.59
CA GLY A 123 -14.01 0.75 6.71
C GLY A 123 -13.80 0.03 8.04
N ASP A 124 -14.90 -0.10 8.80
CA ASP A 124 -14.92 -0.64 10.17
C ASP A 124 -14.51 -2.11 10.24
N GLU A 125 -14.79 -2.91 9.21
CA GLU A 125 -14.35 -4.30 9.15
C GLU A 125 -12.81 -4.43 9.22
N PHE A 126 -12.07 -3.43 8.71
CA PHE A 126 -10.61 -3.45 8.72
C PHE A 126 -10.01 -3.22 10.11
N LEU A 127 -10.80 -2.78 11.10
CA LEU A 127 -10.36 -2.71 12.51
C LEU A 127 -9.90 -4.06 13.06
N ALA A 128 -10.28 -5.18 12.41
CA ALA A 128 -9.73 -6.49 12.72
C ALA A 128 -8.19 -6.56 12.62
N MET A 129 -7.56 -5.69 11.83
CA MET A 129 -6.09 -5.60 11.67
C MET A 129 -5.43 -4.61 12.63
N LEU A 130 -6.22 -3.84 13.39
CA LEU A 130 -5.71 -2.82 14.30
C LEU A 130 -4.73 -3.37 15.35
N PRO A 131 -4.98 -4.54 16.00
CA PRO A 131 -4.02 -5.10 16.96
C PRO A 131 -2.64 -5.33 16.37
N GLU A 132 -2.57 -5.72 15.10
CA GLU A 132 -1.34 -5.92 14.35
C GLU A 132 -0.71 -4.59 13.88
N SER A 133 -1.52 -3.57 13.60
CA SER A 133 -1.04 -2.23 13.21
C SER A 133 -0.51 -1.40 14.37
N ILE A 134 -1.01 -1.57 15.60
CA ILE A 134 -0.67 -0.73 16.77
C ILE A 134 0.85 -0.62 17.01
N PRO A 135 1.63 -1.71 17.12
CA PRO A 135 3.06 -1.62 17.41
C PRO A 135 3.80 -0.80 16.36
N PHE A 136 3.37 -0.93 15.12
CA PHE A 136 3.96 -0.26 13.99
C PHE A 136 3.58 1.22 13.92
N LEU A 137 2.31 1.56 14.17
CA LEU A 137 1.86 2.96 14.25
C LEU A 137 2.59 3.69 15.38
N ALA A 138 2.78 3.05 16.54
CA ALA A 138 3.52 3.62 17.66
C ALA A 138 4.99 3.93 17.28
N GLU A 139 5.66 3.02 16.56
CA GLU A 139 7.02 3.26 16.05
C GLU A 139 7.07 4.44 15.08
N LEU A 140 6.14 4.51 14.13
CA LEU A 140 6.14 5.56 13.09
C LEU A 140 5.70 6.94 13.59
N MET A 141 5.03 7.04 14.74
CA MET A 141 4.78 8.32 15.38
C MET A 141 6.07 9.04 15.76
N GLU A 142 7.16 8.30 15.99
CA GLU A 142 8.46 8.83 16.36
C GLU A 142 9.45 8.87 15.17
N ASP A 143 8.97 8.66 13.93
CA ASP A 143 9.82 8.69 12.74
C ASP A 143 10.42 10.08 12.51
N THR A 144 11.73 10.13 12.21
CA THR A 144 12.46 11.38 11.95
C THR A 144 12.03 12.12 10.67
N ASN A 145 11.28 11.46 9.79
CA ASN A 145 10.77 12.06 8.57
C ASN A 145 9.38 12.70 8.79
N ASP A 146 9.33 14.03 8.71
CA ASP A 146 8.11 14.83 8.86
C ASP A 146 6.90 14.33 8.04
N GLU A 147 7.12 13.78 6.85
CA GLU A 147 6.03 13.34 5.96
C GLU A 147 5.43 12.02 6.43
N VAL A 148 6.28 11.12 6.94
CA VAL A 148 5.88 9.86 7.57
C VAL A 148 5.13 10.16 8.85
N GLU A 149 5.70 10.98 9.74
CA GLU A 149 5.09 11.37 11.01
C GLU A 149 3.69 11.99 10.83
N LYS A 150 3.57 12.98 9.93
CA LYS A 150 2.27 13.63 9.62
C LYS A 150 1.26 12.65 9.05
N THR A 151 1.72 11.69 8.26
CA THR A 151 0.86 10.68 7.68
C THR A 151 0.42 9.66 8.72
N CYS A 152 1.31 9.25 9.63
CA CYS A 152 0.99 8.38 10.75
C CYS A 152 -0.12 8.99 11.61
N HIS A 153 0.03 10.26 12.03
CA HIS A 153 -0.99 10.98 12.79
C HIS A 153 -2.34 11.07 12.05
N ARG A 154 -2.32 11.27 10.73
CA ARG A 154 -3.54 11.31 9.91
C ARG A 154 -4.23 9.94 9.89
N VAL A 155 -3.46 8.87 9.72
CA VAL A 155 -3.97 7.49 9.74
C VAL A 155 -4.54 7.14 11.11
N ILE A 156 -3.84 7.44 12.20
CA ILE A 156 -4.32 7.23 13.57
C ILE A 156 -5.67 7.92 13.77
N LYS A 157 -5.75 9.21 13.41
CA LYS A 157 -7.00 9.96 13.52
C LYS A 157 -8.13 9.34 12.71
N GLN A 158 -7.85 8.88 11.49
CA GLN A 158 -8.86 8.20 10.69
C GLN A 158 -9.34 6.91 11.37
N ILE A 159 -8.43 6.14 11.97
CA ILE A 159 -8.80 4.92 12.70
C ILE A 159 -9.65 5.27 13.92
N GLU A 160 -9.31 6.31 14.68
CA GLU A 160 -10.11 6.82 15.80
C GLU A 160 -11.52 7.27 15.36
N ASP A 161 -11.61 7.96 14.22
CA ASP A 161 -12.89 8.38 13.64
C ASP A 161 -13.76 7.17 13.24
N ILE A 162 -13.15 6.07 12.80
CA ILE A 162 -13.82 4.81 12.43
C ILE A 162 -14.20 3.98 13.67
N SER A 163 -13.28 3.85 14.64
CA SER A 163 -13.47 3.04 15.85
C SER A 163 -14.39 3.71 16.87
N GLY A 164 -14.44 5.05 16.87
CA GLY A 164 -15.16 5.85 17.87
C GLY A 164 -14.44 5.93 19.22
N GLU A 165 -13.19 5.46 19.32
CA GLU A 165 -12.37 5.52 20.53
C GLU A 165 -10.99 6.09 20.24
N SER A 166 -10.36 6.68 21.28
CA SER A 166 -8.99 7.17 21.14
C SER A 166 -7.98 6.02 21.24
N LEU A 167 -6.95 6.09 20.40
CA LEU A 167 -5.87 5.11 20.37
C LEU A 167 -4.70 5.46 21.31
N ASP A 168 -4.73 6.62 21.98
CA ASP A 168 -3.63 7.10 22.85
C ASP A 168 -3.16 6.02 23.84
N GLN A 169 -4.10 5.30 24.46
CA GLN A 169 -3.81 4.26 25.46
C GLN A 169 -3.02 3.05 24.90
N TYR A 170 -3.06 2.84 23.60
CA TYR A 170 -2.36 1.75 22.91
C TYR A 170 -1.03 2.20 22.30
N LEU A 171 -0.88 3.50 22.06
CA LEU A 171 0.27 4.10 21.38
C LEU A 171 1.31 4.66 22.37
N THR A 172 0.94 4.90 23.62
CA THR A 172 1.89 5.22 24.69
C THR A 172 2.51 3.95 25.26
N THR A 173 3.82 3.75 25.05
CA THR A 173 4.62 2.74 25.79
C THR A 173 5.11 3.28 27.12
#